data_AF-A0A4V2TQP9-F1
#
_entry.id   AF-A0A4V2TQP9-F1
#
_cell.length_a   1.000
_cell.length_b   1.000
_cell.length_c   1.000
_cell.angle_alpha   90.00
_cell.angle_beta   90.00
_cell.angle_gamma   90.00
#
_symmetry.space_group_name_H-M   'P 1'
#
loop_
_entity.id
_entity.type
_entity.pdbx_description
1 polymer ?
#
loop_
_entity_poly.entity_id
_entity_poly.type
_entity_poly.pdbx_seq_one_letter_code
_entity_poly.pdbx_strand_id
1 'polypeptide(L)'
;MIRRLSPNRAVVFAVLAFLAYWIASMFVPALILRDVFNSLAFGTAIIITVTWGPAAFRALRESADTGEWQLVLAIFLVWFVVACQRVYVIAFNAYGRPESWSDSAVSGFWPYSFLIAGLLFLSAPGVDGDRFKSNAVWAMVAAVGIGALVAGILIGAAIPTG
;
A
#
# COMPACT_ATOMS: atom_id res chain seq x y z
N MET A 1 9.34 -22.07 -19.60
CA MET A 1 7.91 -21.80 -19.89
C MET A 1 7.19 -21.61 -18.56
N ILE A 2 7.03 -20.38 -18.08
CA ILE A 2 6.39 -20.12 -16.77
C ILE A 2 4.88 -20.29 -16.97
N ARG A 3 4.29 -21.35 -16.39
CA ARG A 3 2.84 -21.55 -16.40
C ARG A 3 2.20 -20.33 -15.72
N ARG A 4 1.46 -19.52 -16.48
CA ARG A 4 0.66 -18.43 -15.91
C ARG A 4 -0.31 -19.02 -14.89
N LEU A 5 -0.26 -18.56 -13.65
CA LEU A 5 -1.24 -18.90 -12.63
C LEU A 5 -2.61 -18.44 -13.13
N SER A 6 -3.56 -19.36 -13.27
CA SER A 6 -4.95 -19.00 -13.55
C SER A 6 -5.47 -18.12 -12.41
N PRO A 7 -6.29 -17.08 -12.67
CA PRO A 7 -6.81 -16.17 -11.64
C PRO A 7 -7.38 -16.90 -10.41
N ASN A 8 -8.15 -17.97 -10.63
CA ASN A 8 -8.72 -18.79 -9.55
C ASN A 8 -7.66 -19.43 -8.65
N ARG A 9 -6.52 -19.86 -9.23
CA ARG A 9 -5.41 -20.41 -8.44
C ARG A 9 -4.72 -19.32 -7.64
N ALA A 10 -4.51 -18.13 -8.20
CA ALA A 10 -3.92 -17.01 -7.49
C ALA A 10 -4.76 -16.60 -6.26
N VAL A 11 -6.09 -16.55 -6.42
CA VAL A 11 -7.02 -16.29 -5.32
C VAL A 11 -6.95 -17.39 -4.26
N VAL A 12 -6.97 -18.66 -4.67
CA VAL A 12 -6.85 -19.79 -3.73
C VAL A 12 -5.51 -19.73 -2.97
N PHE A 13 -4.41 -19.44 -3.65
CA PHE A 13 -3.10 -19.27 -3.00
C PHE A 13 -3.11 -18.10 -2.00
N ALA A 14 -3.72 -16.97 -2.34
CA ALA A 14 -3.84 -15.84 -1.43
C ALA A 14 -4.64 -16.22 -0.17
N VAL A 15 -5.81 -16.83 -0.35
CA VAL A 15 -6.65 -17.28 0.78
C VAL A 15 -5.91 -18.28 1.66
N LEU A 16 -5.23 -19.27 1.05
CA LEU A 16 -4.44 -20.25 1.78
C LEU A 16 -3.27 -19.59 2.53
N ALA A 17 -2.61 -18.58 1.96
CA ALA A 17 -1.54 -17.85 2.63
C ALA A 17 -2.05 -17.08 3.85
N PHE A 18 -3.23 -16.46 3.75
CA PHE A 18 -3.89 -15.81 4.88
C PHE A 18 -4.23 -16.80 6.00
N LEU A 19 -4.80 -17.97 5.66
CA LEU A 19 -5.09 -19.01 6.65
C LEU A 19 -3.82 -19.59 7.26
N ALA A 20 -2.78 -19.80 6.45
CA ALA A 20 -1.49 -20.32 6.91
C ALA A 20 -0.84 -19.41 7.95
N TYR A 21 -0.96 -18.08 7.81
CA TYR A 21 -0.49 -17.14 8.82
C TYR A 21 -1.17 -17.38 10.19
N TRP A 22 -2.51 -17.51 10.20
CA TRP A 22 -3.26 -17.73 11.43
C TRP A 22 -3.00 -19.08 12.06
N ILE A 23 -2.81 -20.11 11.24
CA ILE A 23 -2.39 -21.43 11.74
C ILE A 23 -1.00 -21.31 12.38
N ALA A 24 -0.04 -20.64 11.72
CA ALA A 24 1.30 -20.43 12.26
C ALA A 24 1.29 -19.63 13.57
N SER A 25 0.39 -18.64 13.72
CA SER A 25 0.28 -17.83 14.94
C SER A 25 -0.24 -18.59 16.17
N MET A 26 -0.83 -19.77 15.97
CA MET A 26 -1.18 -20.67 17.09
C MET A 26 0.06 -21.36 17.69
N PHE A 27 1.16 -21.46 16.94
CA PHE A 27 2.35 -22.22 17.33
C PHE A 27 3.60 -21.35 17.51
N VAL A 28 3.65 -20.18 16.89
CA VAL A 28 4.82 -19.29 16.90
C VAL A 28 4.50 -18.00 17.65
N PRO A 29 5.36 -17.55 18.58
CA PRO A 29 5.18 -16.28 19.28
C PRO A 29 4.97 -15.11 18.32
N ALA A 30 4.01 -14.23 18.66
CA ALA A 30 3.63 -13.10 17.82
C ALA A 30 4.81 -12.16 17.49
N LEU A 31 5.75 -11.98 18.43
CA LEU A 31 6.97 -11.18 18.21
C LEU A 31 7.84 -11.76 17.09
N ILE A 32 8.05 -13.08 17.08
CA ILE A 32 8.88 -13.76 16.07
C ILE A 32 8.20 -13.68 14.70
N LEU A 33 6.90 -13.97 14.62
CA LEU A 33 6.15 -13.86 13.37
C LEU A 33 6.18 -12.45 12.81
N ARG A 34 5.94 -11.45 13.67
CA ARG A 34 6.01 -10.04 13.29
C ARG A 34 7.36 -9.70 12.68
N ASP A 35 8.46 -10.11 13.31
CA ASP A 35 9.81 -9.74 12.87
C ASP A 35 10.20 -10.47 11.56
N VAL A 36 9.79 -11.73 11.40
CA VAL A 36 9.97 -12.50 10.15
C VAL A 36 9.19 -11.86 9.00
N PHE A 37 7.89 -11.63 9.18
CA PHE A 37 7.05 -11.06 8.12
C PHE A 37 7.39 -9.58 7.84
N ASN A 38 7.87 -8.83 8.83
CA ASN A 38 8.43 -7.49 8.58
C ASN A 38 9.67 -7.55 7.70
N SER A 39 10.60 -8.47 7.97
CA SER A 39 11.81 -8.67 7.15
C SER A 39 11.45 -9.09 5.73
N LEU A 40 10.52 -10.03 5.57
CA LEU A 40 10.04 -10.48 4.28
C LEU A 40 9.34 -9.35 3.52
N ALA A 41 8.42 -8.62 4.15
CA ALA A 41 7.73 -7.49 3.54
C ALA A 41 8.71 -6.39 3.10
N PHE A 42 9.76 -6.14 3.88
CA PHE A 42 10.81 -5.19 3.50
C PHE A 42 11.60 -5.66 2.28
N GLY A 43 12.05 -6.92 2.26
CA GLY A 43 12.74 -7.50 1.11
C GLY A 43 11.87 -7.48 -0.16
N THR A 44 10.60 -7.85 -0.03
CA THR A 44 9.63 -7.78 -1.13
C THR A 44 9.43 -6.36 -1.62
N ALA A 45 9.29 -5.38 -0.72
CA ALA A 45 9.15 -3.98 -1.09
C ALA A 45 10.35 -3.49 -1.91
N ILE A 46 11.58 -3.76 -1.47
CA ILE A 46 12.80 -3.39 -2.21
C ILE A 46 12.81 -4.02 -3.61
N ILE A 47 12.57 -5.34 -3.70
CA ILE A 47 12.62 -6.06 -4.99
C ILE A 47 11.59 -5.48 -5.95
N ILE A 48 10.36 -5.24 -5.49
CA ILE A 48 9.29 -4.68 -6.34
C ILE A 48 9.64 -3.25 -6.75
N THR A 49 10.08 -2.40 -5.83
CA THR A 49 10.49 -1.03 -6.14
C THR A 49 11.60 -0.99 -7.19
N VAL A 50 12.63 -1.83 -7.07
CA VAL A 50 13.73 -1.90 -8.04
C VAL A 50 13.24 -2.44 -9.39
N THR A 51 12.41 -3.47 -9.37
CA THR A 51 11.89 -4.11 -10.60
C THR A 51 10.98 -3.18 -11.40
N TRP A 52 10.08 -2.46 -10.71
CA TRP A 52 9.08 -1.61 -11.34
C TRP A 52 9.50 -0.15 -11.49
N GLY A 53 10.56 0.27 -10.80
CA GLY A 53 11.09 1.65 -10.83
C GLY A 53 11.37 2.19 -12.23
N PRO A 54 12.10 1.46 -13.11
CA PRO A 54 12.35 1.93 -14.47
C PRO A 54 11.08 2.08 -15.32
N ALA A 55 10.04 1.26 -15.07
CA ALA A 55 8.76 1.37 -15.76
C ALA A 55 7.94 2.56 -15.24
N ALA A 56 7.90 2.76 -13.92
CA ALA A 56 7.25 3.91 -13.30
C ALA A 56 7.91 5.24 -13.71
N PHE A 57 9.24 5.28 -13.79
CA PHE A 57 9.95 6.48 -14.24
C PHE A 57 9.66 6.81 -15.71
N ARG A 58 9.56 5.78 -16.57
CA ARG A 58 9.12 5.96 -17.96
C ARG A 58 7.68 6.50 -18.04
N ALA A 59 6.76 5.92 -17.25
CA ALA A 59 5.38 6.39 -17.18
C ALA A 59 5.26 7.88 -16.80
N LEU A 60 6.08 8.32 -15.83
CA LEU A 60 6.15 9.73 -15.42
C LEU A 60 6.74 10.63 -16.52
N ARG A 61 7.80 10.18 -17.18
CA ARG A 61 8.49 10.96 -18.21
C ARG A 61 7.66 11.10 -19.49
N GLU A 62 6.89 10.08 -19.84
CA GLU A 62 6.13 10.02 -21.10
C GLU A 62 4.69 10.53 -20.95
N SER A 63 4.32 11.12 -19.79
CA SER A 63 2.96 11.59 -19.47
C SER A 63 1.91 10.55 -19.83
N ALA A 64 2.10 9.34 -19.33
CA ALA A 64 1.34 8.20 -19.77
C ALA A 64 -0.11 8.20 -19.24
N ASP A 65 -1.04 8.66 -20.07
CA ASP A 65 -2.48 8.79 -19.75
C ASP A 65 -3.25 7.46 -19.81
N THR A 66 -2.59 6.34 -20.14
CA THR A 66 -3.27 5.03 -20.19
C THR A 66 -3.38 4.39 -18.80
N GLY A 67 -4.48 3.68 -18.56
CA GLY A 67 -4.73 3.05 -17.25
C GLY A 67 -3.66 2.04 -16.84
N GLU A 68 -3.01 1.37 -17.79
CA GLU A 68 -1.90 0.45 -17.51
C GLU A 68 -0.72 1.16 -16.85
N TRP A 69 -0.33 2.33 -17.36
CA TRP A 69 0.77 3.10 -16.79
C TRP A 69 0.43 3.70 -15.42
N GLN A 70 -0.83 4.05 -15.19
CA GLN A 70 -1.32 4.44 -13.87
C GLN A 70 -1.25 3.29 -12.86
N LEU A 71 -1.57 2.05 -13.27
CA LEU A 71 -1.38 0.86 -12.42
C LEU A 71 0.08 0.61 -12.11
N VAL A 72 0.97 0.72 -13.11
CA VAL A 72 2.42 0.60 -12.93
C VAL A 72 2.90 1.61 -11.88
N LEU A 73 2.47 2.87 -12.01
CA LEU A 73 2.84 3.94 -11.10
C LEU A 73 2.27 3.72 -9.69
N ALA A 74 1.02 3.26 -9.58
CA ALA A 74 0.38 2.96 -8.30
C ALA A 74 1.09 1.81 -7.56
N ILE A 75 1.39 0.72 -8.26
CA ILE A 75 2.15 -0.42 -7.71
C ILE A 75 3.51 0.07 -7.22
N PHE A 76 4.25 0.79 -8.07
CA PHE A 76 5.56 1.33 -7.69
C PHE A 76 5.47 2.23 -6.45
N LEU A 77 4.52 3.17 -6.43
CA LEU A 77 4.35 4.12 -5.34
C LEU A 77 4.03 3.42 -4.02
N VAL A 78 3.10 2.46 -3.98
CA VAL A 78 2.78 1.69 -2.76
C VAL A 78 4.04 1.03 -2.20
N TRP A 79 4.77 0.28 -3.03
CA TRP A 79 5.91 -0.49 -2.58
C TRP A 79 7.11 0.39 -2.22
N PHE A 80 7.30 1.49 -2.95
CA PHE A 80 8.31 2.51 -2.62
C PHE A 80 8.02 3.15 -1.25
N VAL A 81 6.77 3.55 -1.00
CA VAL A 81 6.34 4.11 0.29
C VAL A 81 6.55 3.10 1.41
N VAL A 82 6.20 1.83 1.21
CA VAL A 82 6.48 0.77 2.19
C VAL A 82 7.99 0.65 2.45
N ALA A 83 8.82 0.62 1.41
CA ALA A 83 10.27 0.55 1.59
C ALA A 83 10.82 1.74 2.39
N CYS A 84 10.42 2.97 2.04
CA CYS A 84 10.80 4.19 2.75
C CYS A 84 10.30 4.19 4.21
N GLN A 85 9.05 3.79 4.44
CA GLN A 85 8.48 3.68 5.78
C GLN A 85 9.28 2.71 6.64
N ARG A 86 9.72 1.57 6.08
CA ARG A 86 10.52 0.59 6.82
C ARG A 86 11.91 1.13 7.15
N VAL A 87 12.58 1.80 6.21
CA VAL A 87 13.85 2.48 6.48
C VAL A 87 13.67 3.53 7.60
N TYR A 88 12.60 4.31 7.54
CA TYR A 88 12.28 5.28 8.58
C TYR A 88 12.06 4.62 9.95
N VAL A 89 11.29 3.54 10.03
CA VAL A 89 11.05 2.83 11.31
C VAL A 89 12.34 2.21 11.87
N ILE A 90 13.22 1.69 11.00
CA ILE A 90 14.52 1.16 11.41
C ILE A 90 15.36 2.29 11.99
N ALA A 91 15.46 3.43 11.30
CA ALA A 91 16.18 4.60 11.79
C ALA A 91 15.57 5.11 13.11
N PHE A 92 14.25 5.27 13.18
CA PHE A 92 13.54 5.74 14.37
C PHE A 92 13.82 4.87 15.60
N ASN A 93 13.86 3.54 15.43
CA ASN A 93 14.23 2.64 16.53
C ASN A 93 15.73 2.71 16.87
N ALA A 94 16.62 2.85 15.87
CA ALA A 94 18.05 2.98 16.09
C ALA A 94 18.43 4.26 16.87
N TYR A 95 17.68 5.35 16.66
CA TYR A 95 17.86 6.62 17.37
C TYR A 95 17.10 6.72 18.70
N GLY A 96 16.54 5.61 19.21
CA GLY A 96 15.89 5.60 20.52
C GLY A 96 14.51 6.29 20.56
N ARG A 97 13.82 6.36 19.41
CA ARG A 97 12.45 6.89 19.27
C ARG A 97 12.30 8.36 19.72
N PRO A 98 13.01 9.30 19.07
CA PRO A 98 12.93 10.71 19.44
C PRO A 98 11.51 11.26 19.25
N GLU A 99 10.97 11.97 20.26
CA GLU A 99 9.63 12.57 20.21
C GLU A 99 9.48 13.58 19.06
N SER A 100 10.55 14.29 18.71
CA SER A 100 10.55 15.22 17.58
C SER A 100 10.24 14.57 16.23
N TRP A 101 10.41 13.25 16.11
CA TRP A 101 10.07 12.49 14.90
C TRP A 101 8.63 11.97 14.96
N SER A 102 8.12 11.58 16.13
CA SER A 102 6.73 11.15 16.29
C SER A 102 5.76 12.31 16.05
N ASP A 103 6.13 13.50 16.52
CA ASP A 103 5.31 14.72 16.42
C ASP A 103 5.51 15.45 15.09
N SER A 104 6.38 14.91 14.22
CA SER A 104 6.61 15.46 12.90
C SER A 104 5.49 15.09 11.92
N ALA A 105 5.34 15.89 10.86
CA ALA A 105 4.42 15.61 9.76
C ALA A 105 4.67 14.28 9.03
N VAL A 106 5.80 13.61 9.29
CA VAL A 106 6.16 12.32 8.69
C VAL A 106 5.15 11.23 9.09
N SER A 107 4.58 11.29 10.29
CA SER A 107 3.54 10.34 10.73
C SER A 107 2.29 10.38 9.84
N GLY A 108 1.86 11.58 9.43
CA GLY A 108 0.75 11.80 8.50
C GLY A 108 1.09 11.58 7.02
N PHE A 109 2.37 11.64 6.66
CA PHE A 109 2.83 11.43 5.27
C PHE A 109 2.59 9.99 4.78
N TRP A 110 2.71 8.98 5.65
CA TRP A 110 2.48 7.58 5.26
C TRP A 110 1.05 7.30 4.81
N PRO A 111 -0.01 7.56 5.61
CA PRO A 111 -1.39 7.35 5.16
C PRO A 111 -1.76 8.25 3.98
N TYR A 112 -1.23 9.48 3.92
CA TYR A 112 -1.41 10.34 2.75
C TYR A 112 -0.86 9.70 1.47
N SER A 113 0.33 9.11 1.53
CA SER A 113 0.94 8.46 0.37
C SER A 113 0.15 7.23 -0.08
N PHE A 114 -0.41 6.45 0.86
CA PHE A 114 -1.32 5.35 0.52
C PHE A 114 -2.63 5.83 -0.10
N LEU A 115 -3.18 6.97 0.35
CA LEU A 115 -4.34 7.59 -0.28
C LEU A 115 -4.05 7.95 -1.74
N ILE A 116 -2.93 8.62 -2.02
CA ILE A 116 -2.54 8.97 -3.39
C ILE A 116 -2.38 7.72 -4.26
N ALA A 117 -1.71 6.69 -3.74
CA ALA A 117 -1.55 5.44 -4.47
C ALA A 117 -2.89 4.72 -4.73
N GLY A 118 -3.81 4.74 -3.75
CA GLY A 118 -5.16 4.21 -3.90
C GLY A 118 -5.97 4.96 -4.95
N LEU A 119 -5.85 6.29 -5.00
CA LEU A 119 -6.48 7.11 -6.04
C LEU A 119 -5.94 6.78 -7.43
N LEU A 120 -4.63 6.53 -7.58
CA LEU A 120 -4.03 6.08 -8.84
C LEU A 120 -4.54 4.69 -9.26
N PHE A 121 -4.76 3.77 -8.30
CA PHE A 121 -5.39 2.48 -8.58
C PHE A 121 -6.83 2.62 -9.09
N LEU A 122 -7.60 3.53 -8.49
CA LEU A 122 -8.98 3.79 -8.89
C LEU A 122 -9.05 4.57 -10.20
N SER A 123 -8.04 5.39 -10.51
CA SER A 123 -8.00 6.20 -11.72
C SER A 123 -7.66 5.40 -12.94
N ALA A 124 -6.95 4.29 -12.78
CA ALA A 124 -6.65 3.38 -13.87
C ALA A 124 -7.96 2.80 -14.43
N PRO A 125 -8.45 3.25 -15.62
CA PRO A 125 -9.55 2.57 -16.28
C PRO A 125 -9.16 1.10 -16.45
N GLY A 126 -10.07 0.20 -16.08
CA GLY A 126 -9.84 -1.23 -16.19
C GLY A 126 -9.68 -1.62 -17.65
N VAL A 127 -8.43 -1.58 -18.14
CA VAL A 127 -7.81 -2.19 -19.33
C VAL A 127 -8.73 -2.40 -20.55
N ASP A 128 -9.66 -1.48 -20.79
CA ASP A 128 -10.44 -1.38 -22.03
C ASP A 128 -10.59 0.11 -22.34
N GLY A 129 -10.09 0.48 -23.52
CA GLY A 129 -9.67 1.83 -23.92
C GLY A 129 -10.76 2.87 -24.15
N ASP A 130 -11.81 2.91 -23.33
CA ASP A 130 -12.81 3.97 -23.43
C ASP A 130 -13.09 4.60 -22.08
N ARG A 131 -12.88 5.93 -22.04
CA ARG A 131 -13.35 6.98 -21.10
C ARG A 131 -13.60 6.54 -19.66
N PHE A 132 -13.02 7.27 -18.69
CA PHE A 132 -13.35 7.21 -17.26
C PHE A 132 -14.81 6.75 -17.02
N LYS A 133 -15.01 5.46 -16.75
CA LYS A 133 -16.35 4.92 -16.50
C LYS A 133 -16.86 5.62 -15.25
N SER A 134 -18.07 6.17 -15.29
CA SER A 134 -18.70 6.89 -14.16
C SER A 134 -18.59 6.10 -12.84
N ASN A 135 -18.56 4.78 -12.92
CA ASN A 135 -18.36 3.86 -11.79
C ASN A 135 -16.99 4.01 -11.09
N ALA A 136 -15.91 4.33 -11.80
CA ALA A 136 -14.58 4.56 -11.21
C ALA A 136 -14.55 5.88 -10.44
N VAL A 137 -15.20 6.92 -10.96
CA VAL A 137 -15.39 8.20 -10.26
C VAL A 137 -16.23 8.00 -9.01
N TRP A 138 -17.32 7.22 -9.10
CA TRP A 138 -18.12 6.87 -7.92
C TRP A 138 -17.35 6.03 -6.90
N ALA A 139 -16.48 5.12 -7.34
CA ALA A 139 -15.61 4.35 -6.44
C ALA A 139 -14.59 5.26 -5.73
N MET A 140 -14.03 6.27 -6.40
CA MET A 140 -13.18 7.29 -5.77
C MET A 140 -13.96 8.12 -4.76
N VAL A 141 -15.14 8.63 -5.15
CA VAL A 141 -16.00 9.42 -4.26
C VAL A 141 -16.40 8.59 -3.03
N ALA A 142 -16.72 7.31 -3.22
CA ALA A 142 -17.02 6.40 -2.12
C ALA A 142 -15.80 6.12 -1.24
N ALA A 143 -14.62 5.87 -1.81
CA ALA A 143 -13.39 5.63 -1.05
C ALA A 143 -12.98 6.86 -0.22
N VAL A 144 -13.04 8.06 -0.82
CA VAL A 144 -12.78 9.33 -0.13
C VAL A 144 -13.86 9.61 0.92
N GLY A 145 -15.13 9.39 0.60
CA GLY A 145 -16.25 9.60 1.52
C GLY A 145 -16.21 8.68 2.74
N ILE A 146 -15.96 7.38 2.54
CA ILE A 146 -15.78 6.40 3.63
C ILE A 146 -14.52 6.75 4.44
N GLY A 147 -13.40 7.08 3.76
CA GLY A 147 -12.16 7.49 4.42
C GLY A 147 -12.35 8.73 5.29
N ALA A 148 -13.02 9.76 4.78
CA ALA A 148 -13.33 10.99 5.51
C ALA A 148 -14.29 10.74 6.68
N LEU A 149 -15.28 9.87 6.51
CA LEU A 149 -16.19 9.48 7.58
C LEU A 149 -15.45 8.76 8.71
N VAL A 150 -14.61 7.77 8.38
CA VAL A 150 -13.80 7.05 9.37
C VAL A 150 -12.81 8.00 10.06
N ALA A 151 -12.15 8.88 9.30
CA ALA A 151 -11.27 9.90 9.88
C ALA A 151 -12.03 10.83 10.84
N GLY A 152 -13.23 11.28 10.47
CA GLY A 152 -14.09 12.09 11.33
C GLY A 152 -14.50 11.37 12.62
N ILE A 153 -14.85 10.08 12.53
CA ILE A 153 -15.16 9.24 13.71
C ILE A 153 -13.93 9.13 14.63
N LEU A 154 -12.75 8.88 14.06
CA LEU A 154 -11.50 8.73 14.83
C LEU A 154 -11.08 10.05 15.49
N ILE A 155 -11.20 11.18 14.79
CA ILE A 155 -10.94 12.51 15.35
C ILE A 155 -11.95 12.81 16.45
N GLY A 156 -13.24 12.57 16.22
CA GLY A 156 -14.30 12.78 17.20
C GLY A 156 -14.13 11.92 18.46
N ALA A 157 -13.67 10.68 18.32
CA ALA A 157 -13.35 9.79 19.44
C ALA A 157 -12.06 10.17 20.18
N ALA A 158 -11.15 10.91 19.53
CA ALA A 158 -9.86 11.33 20.10
C ALA A 158 -9.93 12.67 20.84
N ILE A 159 -10.98 13.48 20.64
CA ILE A 159 -11.18 14.72 21.41
C ILE A 159 -11.69 14.33 22.80
N PRO A 160 -10.97 14.66 23.89
CA PRO A 160 -11.46 14.42 25.24
C PRO A 160 -12.75 15.21 25.45
N THR A 161 -13.86 14.53 25.72
CA THR A 161 -15.07 15.18 26.22
C THR A 161 -14.83 15.54 27.69
N GLY A 162 -14.15 16.66 27.90
CA GLY A 162 -13.98 17.33 29.19
C GLY A 162 -14.73 18.66 29.18
#